data_AF-A0A523JLU5-F1
#
_entry.id   AF-A0A523JLU5-F1
#
_cell.length_a   1.000
_cell.length_b   1.000
_cell.length_c   1.000
_cell.angle_alpha   90.00
_cell.angle_beta   90.00
_cell.angle_gamma   90.00
#
_symmetry.space_group_name_H-M   'P 1'
#
loop_
_entity.id
_entity.type
_entity.pdbx_description
1 polymer ?
#
loop_
_entity_poly.entity_id
_entity_poly.type
_entity_poly.pdbx_seq_one_letter_code
_entity_poly.pdbx_strand_id
1 'polypeptide(L)'
;MLRLLGRSRWLAPASVLLLTALLGFPSANVAAQRDYQADLHYERGAHALRTGDPEAAVEDLARAVELVPGDPDALGLYARALLLVERADEAAEVLEDLRQLEPSAPDLDLMLGLARSRLGQWEAARDHLEAARQREPTNSRIHLFLGIAYQELGQDEAAERELGEAFELDPALELPRAYRLALLALREDRTDEARRLFEEVLTRLPGSPLANSAATYLILMDEGEARRWQAWASAGAGHDTNVNLFGDLGGPSAISRESDYFASIDAGIEGVVWERDRMRLQLGYRGDLIAHRHESDLDIEASDGWAIFSYDLTDRFSLDLRSDLSYVWVDWESFRRSIAVEPALRFFARDDLYTRVFYRYAERGFFTKPTGIDGTELTGQSLDRDGKVQLTGIDQYWIPPDFRGWGRGYLRAGLRYRSEDVDGKEYDSHGPIAVLTLGLALPYESFLTLDGWYEQRNFDQPSQFEPAKGDRDDTISRIRILLRRQLTRRVHVTASWLYTHWSSNVGLYDFDRSVTDLRLTYRY
;
A
#
# COMPACT_ATOMS: atom_id res chain seq x y z
N MET A 1 -9.37 -77.75 -25.53
CA MET A 1 -8.03 -77.11 -25.61
C MET A 1 -7.25 -77.42 -24.32
N LEU A 2 -6.01 -76.95 -24.15
CA LEU A 2 -5.10 -77.33 -23.03
C LEU A 2 -5.70 -77.00 -21.63
N ARG A 3 -5.50 -77.76 -20.54
CA ARG A 3 -4.26 -78.22 -19.83
C ARG A 3 -3.45 -77.05 -19.22
N LEU A 4 -2.71 -77.10 -18.10
CA LEU A 4 -2.44 -77.93 -16.88
C LEU A 4 -1.44 -77.06 -16.03
N LEU A 5 -1.20 -77.05 -14.71
CA LEU A 5 -1.63 -77.70 -13.43
C LEU A 5 -1.28 -76.70 -12.28
N GLY A 6 -1.58 -76.86 -10.98
CA GLY A 6 -2.29 -77.92 -10.26
C GLY A 6 -1.41 -78.84 -9.38
N ARG A 7 -1.14 -78.49 -8.11
CA ARG A 7 -1.09 -79.45 -6.97
C ARG A 7 -0.92 -78.78 -5.59
N SER A 8 -1.53 -79.42 -4.59
CA SER A 8 -1.36 -79.17 -3.15
C SER A 8 -0.82 -80.43 -2.46
N ARG A 9 -0.32 -80.32 -1.22
CA ARG A 9 -0.68 -81.26 -0.12
C ARG A 9 -0.09 -80.90 1.27
N TRP A 10 -1.01 -80.69 2.22
CA TRP A 10 -1.09 -81.28 3.57
C TRP A 10 0.20 -81.81 4.25
N LEU A 11 0.51 -81.30 5.46
CA LEU A 11 0.21 -81.95 6.76
C LEU A 11 0.66 -81.08 7.96
N ALA A 12 0.08 -81.31 9.14
CA ALA A 12 0.54 -80.81 10.44
C ALA A 12 1.08 -82.00 11.27
N PRO A 13 1.88 -81.81 12.35
CA PRO A 13 1.36 -81.29 13.62
C PRO A 13 2.34 -80.36 14.39
N ALA A 14 1.98 -80.01 15.63
CA ALA A 14 2.84 -79.30 16.58
C ALA A 14 3.82 -80.23 17.35
N SER A 15 4.60 -79.61 18.25
CA SER A 15 5.39 -80.24 19.34
C SER A 15 6.58 -81.15 18.98
N VAL A 16 7.75 -80.53 18.78
CA VAL A 16 9.07 -81.09 19.15
C VAL A 16 9.92 -79.94 19.71
N LEU A 17 10.37 -80.04 20.99
CA LEU A 17 11.30 -79.12 21.70
C LEU A 17 10.87 -77.62 21.77
N LEU A 18 10.64 -76.99 22.93
CA LEU A 18 10.84 -77.36 24.34
C LEU A 18 12.32 -77.58 24.76
N LEU A 19 13.22 -76.64 24.44
CA LEU A 19 14.56 -76.57 25.07
C LEU A 19 15.22 -75.17 25.12
N THR A 20 14.46 -74.07 25.12
CA THR A 20 14.98 -72.69 25.32
C THR A 20 14.22 -71.88 26.38
N ALA A 21 13.48 -72.53 27.27
CA ALA A 21 12.90 -71.89 28.47
C ALA A 21 13.90 -71.81 29.66
N LEU A 22 15.20 -72.01 29.40
CA LEU A 22 16.28 -72.13 30.38
C LEU A 22 17.55 -71.43 29.90
N LEU A 23 17.52 -70.10 29.81
CA LEU A 23 18.64 -69.14 29.90
C LEU A 23 18.01 -67.74 29.84
N GLY A 24 17.85 -67.07 31.00
CA GLY A 24 16.98 -65.90 31.11
C GLY A 24 17.67 -64.55 30.87
N PHE A 25 17.30 -63.85 29.79
CA PHE A 25 17.59 -62.42 29.58
C PHE A 25 16.44 -61.68 28.85
N PRO A 26 15.32 -61.32 29.53
CA PRO A 26 14.23 -60.56 28.89
C PRO A 26 14.50 -59.05 28.82
N SER A 27 15.20 -58.48 29.81
CA SER A 27 15.39 -57.02 29.96
C SER A 27 16.51 -56.47 29.09
N ALA A 28 17.69 -57.10 29.12
CA ALA A 28 18.89 -56.61 28.43
C ALA A 28 18.69 -56.48 26.90
N ASN A 29 17.93 -57.39 26.28
CA ASN A 29 17.70 -57.37 24.84
C ASN A 29 16.71 -56.27 24.40
N VAL A 30 15.78 -55.87 25.28
CA VAL A 30 14.84 -54.76 25.01
C VAL A 30 15.52 -53.40 25.25
N ALA A 31 16.38 -53.29 26.26
CA ALA A 31 17.22 -52.11 26.47
C ALA A 31 18.15 -51.89 25.26
N ALA A 32 19.00 -52.87 24.93
CA ALA A 32 19.93 -52.74 23.80
C ALA A 32 19.24 -52.48 22.44
N GLN A 33 18.00 -52.94 22.25
CA GLN A 33 17.21 -52.62 21.05
C GLN A 33 16.60 -51.21 21.09
N ARG A 34 16.29 -50.66 22.27
CA ARG A 34 15.85 -49.26 22.47
C ARG A 34 17.02 -48.30 22.25
N ASP A 35 18.16 -48.60 22.84
CA ASP A 35 19.39 -47.81 22.77
C ASP A 35 19.88 -47.74 21.31
N TYR A 36 19.98 -48.89 20.62
CA TYR A 36 20.32 -48.93 19.18
C TYR A 36 19.34 -48.17 18.27
N GLN A 37 18.07 -48.05 18.66
CA GLN A 37 17.11 -47.21 17.94
C GLN A 37 17.33 -45.72 18.22
N ALA A 38 17.71 -45.35 19.45
CA ALA A 38 18.11 -43.98 19.77
C ALA A 38 19.35 -43.57 18.98
N ASP A 39 20.41 -44.40 18.96
CA ASP A 39 21.63 -44.18 18.18
C ASP A 39 21.32 -43.90 16.69
N LEU A 40 20.43 -44.70 16.09
CA LEU A 40 20.05 -44.58 14.69
C LEU A 40 19.27 -43.28 14.40
N HIS A 41 18.40 -42.88 15.31
CA HIS A 41 17.68 -41.61 15.22
C HIS A 41 18.61 -40.41 15.45
N TYR A 42 19.50 -40.49 16.44
CA TYR A 42 20.54 -39.49 16.72
C TYR A 42 21.44 -39.25 15.51
N GLU A 43 22.03 -40.30 14.93
CA GLU A 43 22.92 -40.17 13.75
C GLU A 43 22.19 -39.62 12.52
N ARG A 44 20.91 -39.98 12.32
CA ARG A 44 20.08 -39.41 11.26
C ARG A 44 19.84 -37.91 11.47
N GLY A 45 19.48 -37.48 12.68
CA GLY A 45 19.28 -36.07 12.99
C GLY A 45 20.57 -35.26 12.94
N ALA A 46 21.68 -35.81 13.44
CA ALA A 46 23.02 -35.24 13.31
C ALA A 46 23.48 -35.16 11.85
N HIS A 47 23.05 -36.08 10.98
CA HIS A 47 23.24 -35.97 9.53
C HIS A 47 22.37 -34.87 8.92
N ALA A 48 21.08 -34.83 9.26
CA ALA A 48 20.12 -33.83 8.76
C ALA A 48 20.56 -32.38 9.08
N LEU A 49 21.04 -32.13 10.30
CA LEU A 49 21.67 -30.86 10.70
C LEU A 49 22.91 -30.50 9.85
N ARG A 50 23.72 -31.49 9.46
CA ARG A 50 24.90 -31.28 8.60
C ARG A 50 24.54 -31.06 7.12
N THR A 51 23.39 -31.57 6.67
CA THR A 51 22.89 -31.36 5.30
C THR A 51 21.95 -30.15 5.15
N GLY A 52 21.61 -29.47 6.26
CA GLY A 52 20.78 -28.26 6.23
C GLY A 52 19.27 -28.53 6.23
N ASP A 53 18.83 -29.65 6.80
CA ASP A 53 17.42 -30.02 7.00
C ASP A 53 17.13 -30.08 8.51
N PRO A 54 16.86 -28.92 9.16
CA PRO A 54 16.64 -28.88 10.60
C PRO A 54 15.26 -29.39 11.00
N GLU A 55 14.25 -29.34 10.12
CA GLU A 55 12.92 -29.93 10.35
C GLU A 55 13.00 -31.45 10.48
N ALA A 56 13.66 -32.15 9.55
CA ALA A 56 13.88 -33.60 9.68
C ALA A 56 14.78 -33.94 10.88
N ALA A 57 15.75 -33.07 11.19
CA ALA A 57 16.56 -33.24 12.40
C ALA A 57 15.72 -33.19 13.68
N VAL A 58 14.75 -32.28 13.78
CA VAL A 58 13.84 -32.19 14.93
C VAL A 58 13.01 -33.46 15.10
N GLU A 59 12.48 -34.06 14.02
CA GLU A 59 11.71 -35.31 14.11
C GLU A 59 12.57 -36.47 14.63
N ASP A 60 13.75 -36.67 14.05
CA ASP A 60 14.67 -37.73 14.45
C ASP A 60 15.25 -37.52 15.85
N LEU A 61 15.66 -36.30 16.21
CA LEU A 61 16.27 -36.03 17.52
C LEU A 61 15.25 -36.05 18.67
N ALA A 62 14.01 -35.60 18.44
CA ALA A 62 12.92 -35.81 19.40
C ALA A 62 12.75 -37.31 19.70
N ARG A 63 12.81 -38.15 18.66
CA ARG A 63 12.68 -39.59 18.81
C ARG A 63 13.88 -40.24 19.52
N ALA A 64 15.09 -39.73 19.32
CA ALA A 64 16.25 -40.14 20.10
C ALA A 64 16.06 -39.83 21.60
N VAL A 65 15.64 -38.61 21.94
CA VAL A 65 15.41 -38.17 23.34
C VAL A 65 14.25 -38.94 24.00
N GLU A 66 13.17 -39.29 23.28
CA GLU A 66 12.13 -40.21 23.80
C GLU A 66 12.68 -41.63 24.08
N LEU A 67 13.61 -42.10 23.26
CA LEU A 67 14.18 -43.44 23.37
C LEU A 67 15.27 -43.52 24.44
N VAL A 68 16.09 -42.49 24.65
CA VAL A 68 17.00 -42.38 25.81
C VAL A 68 16.83 -41.01 26.48
N PRO A 69 15.84 -40.85 27.38
CA PRO A 69 15.66 -39.62 28.13
C PRO A 69 16.85 -39.38 29.05
N GLY A 70 17.56 -38.27 28.82
CA GLY A 70 18.74 -37.88 29.60
C GLY A 70 20.10 -38.19 28.95
N ASP A 71 20.15 -38.50 27.65
CA ASP A 71 21.39 -38.44 26.87
C ASP A 71 21.77 -36.96 26.57
N PRO A 72 22.91 -36.45 27.07
CA PRO A 72 23.33 -35.07 26.85
C PRO A 72 23.59 -34.72 25.38
N ASP A 73 24.15 -35.65 24.60
CA ASP A 73 24.50 -35.41 23.19
C ASP A 73 23.21 -35.26 22.34
N ALA A 74 22.24 -36.16 22.52
CA ALA A 74 20.93 -36.05 21.87
C ALA A 74 20.17 -34.79 22.30
N LEU A 75 20.17 -34.43 23.59
CA LEU A 75 19.53 -33.19 24.09
C LEU A 75 20.17 -31.94 23.47
N GLY A 76 21.50 -31.88 23.41
CA GLY A 76 22.25 -30.77 22.82
C GLY A 76 21.97 -30.59 21.33
N LEU A 77 21.99 -31.67 20.54
CA LEU A 77 21.60 -31.59 19.14
C LEU A 77 20.10 -31.28 18.96
N TYR A 78 19.22 -31.81 19.80
CA TYR A 78 17.78 -31.56 19.71
C TYR A 78 17.45 -30.08 19.95
N ALA A 79 17.98 -29.48 21.02
CA ALA A 79 17.87 -28.05 21.26
C ALA A 79 18.44 -27.20 20.11
N ARG A 80 19.54 -27.65 19.47
CA ARG A 80 20.12 -26.97 18.31
C ARG A 80 19.22 -27.05 17.08
N ALA A 81 18.52 -28.17 16.87
CA ALA A 81 17.56 -28.32 15.79
C ALA A 81 16.31 -27.45 16.01
N LEU A 82 15.79 -27.42 17.25
CA LEU A 82 14.70 -26.51 17.66
C LEU A 82 15.09 -25.02 17.48
N LEU A 83 16.34 -24.66 17.80
CA LEU A 83 16.93 -23.34 17.52
C LEU A 83 17.24 -23.08 16.03
N LEU A 84 17.00 -24.00 15.11
CA LEU A 84 17.05 -23.72 13.67
C LEU A 84 15.65 -23.58 13.05
N VAL A 85 14.62 -24.19 13.64
CA VAL A 85 13.21 -24.10 13.21
C VAL A 85 12.37 -23.10 14.03
N GLU A 86 13.02 -22.13 14.68
CA GLU A 86 12.40 -21.08 15.53
C GLU A 86 11.54 -21.55 16.73
N ARG A 87 11.67 -22.82 17.16
CA ARG A 87 10.98 -23.39 18.35
C ARG A 87 11.77 -23.11 19.64
N ALA A 88 11.90 -21.82 19.97
CA ALA A 88 12.80 -21.33 21.02
C ALA A 88 12.32 -21.59 22.46
N ASP A 89 11.02 -21.79 22.65
CA ASP A 89 10.39 -22.21 23.91
C ASP A 89 10.75 -23.66 24.25
N GLU A 90 10.49 -24.59 23.34
CA GLU A 90 10.87 -26.00 23.51
C GLU A 90 12.40 -26.17 23.60
N ALA A 91 13.16 -25.39 22.83
CA ALA A 91 14.62 -25.37 22.95
C ALA A 91 15.08 -24.96 24.36
N ALA A 92 14.42 -23.98 24.98
CA ALA A 92 14.74 -23.55 26.33
C ALA A 92 14.47 -24.67 27.35
N GLU A 93 13.36 -25.40 27.25
CA GLU A 93 13.07 -26.53 28.16
C GLU A 93 14.11 -27.66 28.02
N VAL A 94 14.44 -28.06 26.78
CA VAL A 94 15.47 -29.09 26.50
C VAL A 94 16.85 -28.67 27.02
N LEU A 95 17.20 -27.39 26.94
CA LEU A 95 18.46 -26.86 27.47
C LEU A 95 18.50 -26.77 29.00
N GLU A 96 17.36 -26.59 29.67
CA GLU A 96 17.27 -26.62 31.13
C GLU A 96 17.40 -28.05 31.68
N ASP A 97 16.92 -29.06 30.95
CA ASP A 97 17.19 -30.48 31.26
C ASP A 97 18.66 -30.84 31.00
N LEU A 98 19.24 -30.41 29.86
CA LEU A 98 20.66 -30.58 29.58
C LEU A 98 21.53 -29.92 30.68
N ARG A 99 21.17 -28.72 31.13
CA ARG A 99 21.88 -27.99 32.21
C ARG A 99 21.84 -28.71 33.56
N GLN A 100 20.82 -29.52 33.84
CA GLN A 100 20.75 -30.33 35.06
C GLN A 100 21.63 -31.58 34.99
N LEU A 101 21.82 -32.14 33.79
CA LEU A 101 22.60 -33.35 33.54
C LEU A 101 24.09 -33.04 33.39
N GLU A 102 24.42 -32.06 32.55
CA GLU A 102 25.80 -31.61 32.31
C GLU A 102 25.90 -30.07 32.28
N PRO A 103 26.12 -29.42 33.43
CA PRO A 103 26.31 -27.97 33.53
C PRO A 103 27.53 -27.42 32.76
N SER A 104 28.38 -28.28 32.22
CA SER A 104 29.58 -27.98 31.44
C SER A 104 29.45 -28.28 29.94
N ALA A 105 28.26 -28.67 29.47
CA ALA A 105 28.05 -29.07 28.08
C ALA A 105 28.51 -27.96 27.08
N PRO A 106 29.15 -28.31 25.96
CA PRO A 106 29.55 -27.35 24.92
C PRO A 106 28.37 -26.52 24.39
N ASP A 107 28.64 -25.27 24.00
CA ASP A 107 27.63 -24.30 23.50
C ASP A 107 26.45 -23.99 24.46
N LEU A 108 26.26 -24.67 25.60
CA LEU A 108 25.05 -24.62 26.45
C LEU A 108 24.57 -23.20 26.79
N ASP A 109 25.45 -22.34 27.29
CA ASP A 109 25.09 -20.96 27.65
C ASP A 109 24.93 -20.04 26.42
N LEU A 110 25.60 -20.33 25.29
CA LEU A 110 25.30 -19.65 24.02
C LEU A 110 23.91 -20.04 23.51
N MET A 111 23.54 -21.32 23.62
CA MET A 111 22.23 -21.83 23.20
C MET A 111 21.10 -21.35 24.11
N LEU A 112 21.31 -21.30 25.43
CA LEU A 112 20.36 -20.66 26.36
C LEU A 112 20.23 -19.17 26.04
N GLY A 113 21.34 -18.47 25.80
CA GLY A 113 21.37 -17.08 25.34
C GLY A 113 20.54 -16.84 24.07
N LEU A 114 20.66 -17.72 23.09
CA LEU A 114 19.89 -17.72 21.83
C LEU A 114 18.40 -17.99 22.05
N ALA A 115 18.05 -18.98 22.87
CA ALA A 115 16.66 -19.29 23.20
C ALA A 115 15.98 -18.11 23.93
N ARG A 116 16.62 -17.59 24.98
CA ARG A 116 16.14 -16.41 25.74
C ARG A 116 16.01 -15.17 24.84
N SER A 117 16.95 -14.94 23.91
CA SER A 117 16.88 -13.85 22.93
C SER A 117 15.60 -13.92 22.08
N ARG A 118 15.30 -15.10 21.51
CA ARG A 118 14.12 -15.30 20.65
C ARG A 118 12.79 -15.19 21.39
N LEU A 119 12.80 -15.52 22.69
CA LEU A 119 11.66 -15.32 23.58
C LEU A 119 11.52 -13.86 24.08
N GLY A 120 12.37 -12.93 23.63
CA GLY A 120 12.39 -11.53 24.08
C GLY A 120 12.86 -11.34 25.53
N GLN A 121 13.51 -12.34 26.11
CA GLN A 121 13.96 -12.38 27.52
C GLN A 121 15.39 -11.82 27.61
N TRP A 122 15.57 -10.56 27.22
CA TRP A 122 16.88 -9.97 26.88
C TRP A 122 17.87 -9.91 28.05
N GLU A 123 17.43 -9.69 29.29
CA GLU A 123 18.30 -9.74 30.47
C GLU A 123 18.85 -11.16 30.71
N ALA A 124 17.99 -12.17 30.60
CA ALA A 124 18.40 -13.57 30.74
C ALA A 124 19.30 -14.00 29.56
N ALA A 125 19.02 -13.49 28.35
CA ALA A 125 19.87 -13.70 27.20
C ALA A 125 21.28 -13.13 27.42
N ARG A 126 21.39 -11.87 27.86
CA ARG A 126 22.66 -11.25 28.26
C ARG A 126 23.39 -12.10 29.29
N ASP A 127 22.75 -12.47 30.39
CA ASP A 127 23.42 -13.16 31.50
C ASP A 127 24.01 -14.52 31.09
N HIS A 128 23.28 -15.28 30.26
CA HIS A 128 23.81 -16.52 29.66
C HIS A 128 24.94 -16.24 28.65
N LEU A 129 24.80 -15.26 27.77
CA LEU A 129 25.83 -14.93 26.78
C LEU A 129 27.11 -14.37 27.43
N GLU A 130 27.00 -13.64 28.54
CA GLU A 130 28.16 -13.19 29.34
C GLU A 130 28.88 -14.37 30.01
N ALA A 131 28.14 -15.38 30.47
CA ALA A 131 28.72 -16.62 30.99
C ALA A 131 29.39 -17.46 29.88
N ALA A 132 28.82 -17.49 28.67
CA ALA A 132 29.41 -18.12 27.50
C ALA A 132 30.73 -17.42 27.10
N ARG A 133 30.74 -16.08 27.04
CA ARG A 133 31.95 -15.26 26.75
C ARG A 133 33.10 -15.51 27.73
N GLN A 134 32.80 -15.80 29.00
CA GLN A 134 33.83 -16.15 29.99
C GLN A 134 34.53 -17.49 29.71
N ARG A 135 33.88 -18.41 28.98
CA ARG A 135 34.46 -19.70 28.56
C ARG A 135 35.12 -19.60 27.19
N GLU A 136 34.50 -18.88 26.26
CA GLU A 136 34.91 -18.78 24.86
C GLU A 136 35.07 -17.31 24.40
N PRO A 137 36.06 -16.57 24.93
CA PRO A 137 36.26 -15.14 24.64
C PRO A 137 36.76 -14.83 23.22
N THR A 138 36.75 -15.80 22.31
CA THR A 138 37.11 -15.65 20.89
C THR A 138 36.03 -16.19 19.95
N ASN A 139 34.85 -16.54 20.47
CA ASN A 139 33.73 -17.03 19.66
C ASN A 139 32.89 -15.83 19.18
N SER A 140 33.11 -15.41 17.94
CA SER A 140 32.49 -14.22 17.32
C SER A 140 30.97 -14.18 17.42
N ARG A 141 30.31 -15.35 17.45
CA ARG A 141 28.85 -15.46 17.59
C ARG A 141 28.38 -14.98 18.95
N ILE A 142 29.12 -15.27 20.03
CA ILE A 142 28.76 -14.81 21.38
C ILE A 142 28.74 -13.28 21.43
N HIS A 143 29.76 -12.64 20.88
CA HIS A 143 29.85 -11.18 20.80
C HIS A 143 28.74 -10.58 19.90
N LEU A 144 28.39 -11.23 18.77
CA LEU A 144 27.26 -10.79 17.95
C LEU A 144 25.94 -10.82 18.73
N PHE A 145 25.66 -11.91 19.47
CA PHE A 145 24.42 -12.02 20.24
C PHE A 145 24.42 -11.18 21.52
N LEU A 146 25.58 -10.92 22.15
CA LEU A 146 25.71 -9.90 23.20
C LEU A 146 25.40 -8.51 22.67
N GLY A 147 25.95 -8.16 21.50
CA GLY A 147 25.67 -6.89 20.83
C GLY A 147 24.17 -6.70 20.56
N ILE A 148 23.49 -7.76 20.15
CA ILE A 148 22.03 -7.79 20.00
C ILE A 148 21.33 -7.63 21.35
N ALA A 149 21.66 -8.42 22.37
CA ALA A 149 21.02 -8.33 23.68
C ALA A 149 21.19 -6.94 24.33
N TYR A 150 22.38 -6.35 24.26
CA TYR A 150 22.62 -4.97 24.72
C TYR A 150 21.84 -3.95 23.88
N GLN A 151 21.69 -4.15 22.56
CA GLN A 151 20.90 -3.26 21.70
C GLN A 151 19.42 -3.26 22.12
N GLU A 152 18.81 -4.42 22.31
CA GLU A 152 17.40 -4.54 22.69
C GLU A 152 17.16 -4.05 24.15
N LEU A 153 18.17 -4.13 25.02
CA LEU A 153 18.17 -3.56 26.38
C LEU A 153 18.42 -2.03 26.45
N GLY A 154 18.69 -1.36 25.33
CA GLY A 154 19.01 0.08 25.31
C GLY A 154 20.38 0.41 25.92
N GLN A 155 21.35 -0.50 25.80
CA GLN A 155 22.73 -0.36 26.30
C GLN A 155 23.69 -0.13 25.13
N ASP A 156 23.46 0.98 24.43
CA ASP A 156 23.88 1.20 23.04
C ASP A 156 25.41 1.26 22.88
N GLU A 157 26.11 1.88 23.83
CA GLU A 157 27.59 1.88 23.91
C GLU A 157 28.22 0.49 24.15
N ALA A 158 27.45 -0.45 24.70
CA ALA A 158 27.87 -1.85 24.84
C ALA A 158 27.51 -2.65 23.58
N ALA A 159 26.37 -2.35 22.95
CA ALA A 159 25.96 -2.93 21.68
C ALA A 159 27.01 -2.66 20.58
N GLU A 160 27.38 -1.40 20.32
CA GLU A 160 28.38 -1.07 19.28
C GLU A 160 29.73 -1.76 19.52
N ARG A 161 30.12 -1.95 20.79
CA ARG A 161 31.39 -2.56 21.20
C ARG A 161 31.42 -4.06 20.93
N GLU A 162 30.44 -4.82 21.39
CA GLU A 162 30.40 -6.28 21.13
C GLU A 162 30.13 -6.58 19.65
N LEU A 163 29.33 -5.75 18.97
CA LEU A 163 29.19 -5.81 17.50
C LEU A 163 30.52 -5.52 16.79
N GLY A 164 31.39 -4.67 17.35
CA GLY A 164 32.76 -4.46 16.88
C GLY A 164 33.64 -5.70 17.07
N GLU A 165 33.73 -6.22 18.30
CA GLU A 165 34.53 -7.40 18.64
C GLU A 165 34.13 -8.64 17.80
N ALA A 166 32.83 -8.82 17.56
CA ALA A 166 32.31 -9.87 16.69
C ALA A 166 32.89 -9.82 15.26
N PHE A 167 33.10 -8.62 14.71
CA PHE A 167 33.64 -8.41 13.37
C PHE A 167 35.17 -8.52 13.32
N GLU A 168 35.89 -8.09 14.36
CA GLU A 168 37.35 -8.29 14.47
C GLU A 168 37.69 -9.79 14.63
N LEU A 169 36.84 -10.56 15.32
CA LEU A 169 36.96 -12.02 15.44
C LEU A 169 36.51 -12.78 14.18
N ASP A 170 35.48 -12.31 13.48
CA ASP A 170 35.00 -12.89 12.21
C ASP A 170 34.50 -11.81 11.24
N PRO A 171 35.33 -11.40 10.25
CA PRO A 171 34.94 -10.46 9.22
C PRO A 171 33.74 -10.88 8.35
N ALA A 172 33.31 -12.14 8.36
CA ALA A 172 32.07 -12.54 7.69
C ALA A 172 30.81 -11.94 8.36
N LEU A 173 30.92 -11.49 9.62
CA LEU A 173 29.84 -10.84 10.36
C LEU A 173 29.67 -9.35 10.04
N GLU A 174 30.44 -8.79 9.10
CA GLU A 174 30.39 -7.38 8.67
C GLU A 174 28.96 -6.89 8.34
N LEU A 175 28.18 -7.71 7.63
CA LEU A 175 26.83 -7.34 7.18
C LEU A 175 25.73 -7.57 8.22
N PRO A 176 25.72 -8.67 9.00
CA PRO A 176 24.97 -8.76 10.25
C PRO A 176 25.21 -7.58 11.20
N ARG A 177 26.48 -7.16 11.35
CA ARG A 177 26.88 -5.96 12.11
C ARG A 177 26.31 -4.69 11.49
N ALA A 178 26.50 -4.46 10.19
CA ALA A 178 25.99 -3.27 9.50
C ALA A 178 24.46 -3.12 9.65
N TYR A 179 23.70 -4.22 9.51
CA TYR A 179 22.25 -4.23 9.74
C TYR A 179 21.88 -3.85 11.18
N ARG A 180 22.61 -4.36 12.18
CA ARG A 180 22.36 -4.05 13.59
C ARG A 180 22.73 -2.60 13.94
N LEU A 181 23.82 -2.09 13.40
CA LEU A 181 24.18 -0.66 13.49
C LEU A 181 23.17 0.24 12.76
N ALA A 182 22.56 -0.21 11.66
CA ALA A 182 21.50 0.54 10.97
C ALA A 182 20.23 0.68 11.83
N LEU A 183 19.81 -0.40 12.50
CA LEU A 183 18.71 -0.38 13.47
C LEU A 183 19.01 0.51 14.68
N LEU A 184 20.27 0.55 15.13
CA LEU A 184 20.71 1.44 16.21
C LEU A 184 20.64 2.91 15.77
N ALA A 185 21.19 3.21 14.59
CA ALA A 185 21.13 4.54 13.99
C ALA A 185 19.69 5.03 13.80
N LEU A 186 18.72 4.17 13.44
CA LEU A 186 17.30 4.54 13.42
C LEU A 186 16.76 4.96 14.79
N ARG A 187 17.12 4.24 15.87
CA ARG A 187 16.65 4.58 17.23
C ARG A 187 17.20 5.92 17.72
N GLU A 188 18.41 6.27 17.29
CA GLU A 188 19.08 7.53 17.64
C GLU A 188 18.79 8.69 16.67
N ASP A 189 17.82 8.55 15.76
CA ASP A 189 17.47 9.54 14.71
C ASP A 189 18.63 9.86 13.73
N ARG A 190 19.67 9.00 13.68
CA ARG A 190 20.79 9.03 12.73
C ARG A 190 20.38 8.52 11.34
N THR A 191 19.30 9.07 10.79
CA THR A 191 18.59 8.57 9.59
C THR A 191 19.50 8.38 8.36
N ASP A 192 20.40 9.33 8.06
CA ASP A 192 21.35 9.22 6.93
C ASP A 192 22.31 8.01 7.08
N GLU A 193 22.74 7.73 8.31
CA GLU A 193 23.64 6.60 8.60
C GLU A 193 22.90 5.27 8.54
N ALA A 194 21.69 5.20 9.09
CA ALA A 194 20.82 4.04 8.96
C ALA A 194 20.58 3.68 7.49
N ARG A 195 20.24 4.68 6.66
CA ARG A 195 20.00 4.51 5.22
C ARG A 195 21.22 3.91 4.53
N ARG A 196 22.39 4.52 4.71
CA ARG A 196 23.68 4.05 4.17
C ARG A 196 23.97 2.59 4.53
N LEU A 197 23.74 2.19 5.77
CA LEU A 197 24.03 0.84 6.26
C LEU A 197 23.01 -0.20 5.76
N PHE A 198 21.72 0.15 5.66
CA PHE A 198 20.73 -0.72 5.02
C PHE A 198 20.96 -0.88 3.51
N GLU A 199 21.32 0.20 2.80
CA GLU A 199 21.67 0.17 1.39
C GLU A 199 22.89 -0.72 1.13
N GLU A 200 23.90 -0.68 2.01
CA GLU A 200 25.05 -1.58 1.95
C GLU A 200 24.65 -3.06 2.10
N VAL A 201 23.85 -3.38 3.12
CA VAL A 201 23.35 -4.76 3.36
C VAL A 201 22.52 -5.28 2.18
N LEU A 202 21.62 -4.44 1.65
CA LEU A 202 20.79 -4.76 0.49
C LEU A 202 21.63 -4.96 -0.79
N THR A 203 22.66 -4.15 -0.99
CA THR A 203 23.55 -4.22 -2.17
C THR A 203 24.50 -5.42 -2.12
N ARG A 204 25.00 -5.79 -0.92
CA ARG A 204 26.04 -6.83 -0.77
C ARG A 204 25.48 -8.24 -0.56
N LEU A 205 24.24 -8.39 -0.08
CA LEU A 205 23.56 -9.70 0.05
C LEU A 205 22.12 -9.70 -0.52
N PRO A 206 21.92 -9.33 -1.81
CA PRO A 206 20.59 -9.23 -2.41
C PRO A 206 19.80 -10.54 -2.33
N GLY A 207 18.54 -10.47 -1.90
CA GLY A 207 17.65 -11.62 -1.72
C GLY A 207 17.85 -12.42 -0.42
N SER A 208 18.83 -12.08 0.41
CA SER A 208 18.94 -12.65 1.76
C SER A 208 17.81 -12.15 2.68
N PRO A 209 17.43 -12.90 3.75
CA PRO A 209 16.46 -12.41 4.74
C PRO A 209 16.88 -11.07 5.36
N LEU A 210 18.18 -10.87 5.58
CA LEU A 210 18.75 -9.62 6.11
C LEU A 210 18.54 -8.43 5.15
N ALA A 211 18.77 -8.64 3.85
CA ALA A 211 18.52 -7.65 2.81
C ALA A 211 17.02 -7.37 2.60
N ASN A 212 16.16 -8.38 2.74
CA ASN A 212 14.71 -8.20 2.68
C ASN A 212 14.22 -7.32 3.84
N SER A 213 14.72 -7.56 5.06
CA SER A 213 14.44 -6.70 6.22
C SER A 213 15.01 -5.28 6.03
N ALA A 214 16.23 -5.14 5.53
CA ALA A 214 16.84 -3.84 5.22
C ALA A 214 16.02 -3.05 4.17
N ALA A 215 15.51 -3.73 3.14
CA ALA A 215 14.62 -3.14 2.14
C ALA A 215 13.29 -2.66 2.75
N THR A 216 12.72 -3.41 3.71
CA THR A 216 11.52 -2.95 4.45
C THR A 216 11.79 -1.67 5.22
N TYR A 217 12.93 -1.54 5.91
CA TYR A 217 13.29 -0.28 6.57
C TYR A 217 13.51 0.86 5.58
N LEU A 218 14.21 0.62 4.47
CA LEU A 218 14.38 1.64 3.41
C LEU A 218 13.05 2.09 2.81
N ILE A 219 12.08 1.19 2.61
CA ILE A 219 10.72 1.54 2.17
C ILE A 219 10.02 2.40 3.22
N LEU A 220 10.08 2.03 4.51
CA LEU A 220 9.48 2.82 5.60
C LEU A 220 10.14 4.21 5.75
N MET A 221 11.44 4.31 5.48
CA MET A 221 12.17 5.58 5.44
C MET A 221 11.75 6.43 4.23
N ASP A 222 11.62 5.84 3.04
CA ASP A 222 11.11 6.51 1.83
C ASP A 222 9.64 6.93 1.96
N GLU A 223 8.82 6.16 2.68
CA GLU A 223 7.41 6.50 3.01
C GLU A 223 7.32 7.59 4.10
N GLY A 224 8.26 7.62 5.06
CA GLY A 224 8.40 8.72 6.03
C GLY A 224 8.95 10.01 5.40
N GLU A 225 9.83 9.89 4.41
CA GLU A 225 10.33 10.98 3.57
C GLU A 225 9.34 11.40 2.46
N ALA A 226 8.16 10.76 2.37
CA ALA A 226 7.13 11.09 1.39
C ALA A 226 6.79 12.59 1.49
N ARG A 227 7.30 13.35 0.52
CA ARG A 227 7.44 14.81 0.65
C ARG A 227 6.13 15.44 1.06
N ARG A 228 6.14 16.12 2.21
CA ARG A 228 4.97 16.81 2.76
C ARG A 228 4.34 17.80 1.77
N TRP A 229 5.07 18.24 0.75
CA TRP A 229 4.53 19.00 -0.38
C TRP A 229 5.07 18.48 -1.72
N GLN A 230 4.28 18.66 -2.78
CA GLN A 230 4.68 18.47 -4.18
C GLN A 230 4.34 19.73 -4.98
N ALA A 231 5.19 20.09 -5.93
CA ALA A 231 4.90 21.14 -6.91
C ALA A 231 5.03 20.58 -8.33
N TRP A 232 4.28 21.13 -9.28
CA TRP A 232 4.32 20.70 -10.67
C TRP A 232 4.10 21.86 -11.63
N ALA A 233 4.56 21.66 -12.87
CA ALA A 233 4.21 22.45 -14.02
C ALA A 233 4.00 21.52 -15.22
N SER A 234 2.98 21.81 -16.01
CA SER A 234 2.57 21.03 -17.17
C SER A 234 2.40 21.93 -18.39
N ALA A 235 2.69 21.39 -19.56
CA ALA A 235 2.32 21.99 -20.84
C ALA A 235 1.73 20.92 -21.75
N GLY A 236 0.65 21.24 -22.45
CA GLY A 236 -0.04 20.32 -23.34
C GLY A 236 -0.64 21.02 -24.54
N ALA A 237 -1.07 20.22 -25.50
CA ALA A 237 -1.84 20.67 -26.65
C ALA A 237 -2.93 19.65 -26.97
N GLY A 238 -4.01 20.11 -27.57
CA GLY A 238 -5.18 19.30 -27.82
C GLY A 238 -6.06 19.80 -28.96
N HIS A 239 -7.16 19.10 -29.14
CA HIS A 239 -8.22 19.40 -30.09
C HIS A 239 -9.58 19.19 -29.43
N ASP A 240 -10.49 20.12 -29.66
CA ASP A 240 -11.87 20.08 -29.25
C ASP A 240 -12.77 20.06 -30.49
N THR A 241 -13.76 19.16 -30.53
CA THR A 241 -14.70 19.11 -31.67
C THR A 241 -15.86 20.11 -31.54
N ASN A 242 -16.02 20.76 -30.39
CA ASN A 242 -17.13 21.67 -30.11
C ASN A 242 -16.75 22.56 -28.92
N VAL A 243 -16.04 23.67 -29.19
CA VAL A 243 -15.56 24.57 -28.15
C VAL A 243 -16.73 25.16 -27.38
N ASN A 244 -16.71 25.02 -26.04
CA ASN A 244 -17.71 25.64 -25.19
C ASN A 244 -17.21 25.95 -23.78
N LEU A 245 -17.72 27.07 -23.24
CA LEU A 245 -17.57 27.49 -21.84
C LEU A 245 -18.36 26.52 -20.96
N PHE A 246 -17.71 25.40 -20.62
CA PHE A 246 -18.15 24.29 -19.76
C PHE A 246 -19.66 24.32 -19.49
N GLY A 247 -20.47 23.63 -20.31
CA GLY A 247 -21.93 23.79 -20.56
C GLY A 247 -22.94 24.12 -19.43
N ASP A 248 -22.53 24.22 -18.17
CA ASP A 248 -23.24 24.88 -17.08
C ASP A 248 -22.94 26.39 -16.94
N LEU A 249 -22.03 26.97 -17.71
CA LEU A 249 -21.59 28.37 -17.53
C LEU A 249 -22.29 29.40 -18.42
N GLY A 250 -22.24 29.28 -19.76
CA GLY A 250 -22.69 30.34 -20.67
C GLY A 250 -24.03 30.14 -21.41
N GLY A 251 -24.88 29.20 -20.97
CA GLY A 251 -26.14 28.88 -21.66
C GLY A 251 -25.94 28.17 -23.01
N PRO A 252 -26.95 28.11 -23.89
CA PRO A 252 -26.81 27.45 -25.20
C PRO A 252 -25.99 28.29 -26.19
N SER A 253 -25.97 29.61 -25.97
CA SER A 253 -25.24 30.64 -26.71
C SER A 253 -23.72 30.66 -26.48
N ALA A 254 -23.21 29.79 -25.60
CA ALA A 254 -21.79 29.56 -25.37
C ALA A 254 -21.33 28.16 -25.84
N ILE A 255 -22.12 27.51 -26.69
CA ILE A 255 -21.78 26.30 -27.43
C ILE A 255 -21.46 26.74 -28.86
N SER A 256 -20.18 26.88 -29.23
CA SER A 256 -19.85 27.41 -30.57
C SER A 256 -20.23 26.46 -31.69
N ARG A 257 -20.23 25.15 -31.41
CA ARG A 257 -20.40 24.05 -32.39
C ARG A 257 -19.26 23.98 -33.42
N GLU A 258 -18.23 24.80 -33.25
CA GLU A 258 -17.00 24.81 -34.05
C GLU A 258 -15.89 23.98 -33.39
N SER A 259 -14.99 23.44 -34.21
CA SER A 259 -13.87 22.61 -33.76
C SER A 259 -12.54 23.36 -33.83
N ASP A 260 -11.75 23.36 -32.76
CA ASP A 260 -10.47 24.06 -32.74
C ASP A 260 -9.37 23.31 -31.96
N TYR A 261 -8.13 23.71 -32.22
CA TYR A 261 -6.94 23.27 -31.50
C TYR A 261 -6.61 24.25 -30.37
N PHE A 262 -6.23 23.73 -29.21
CA PHE A 262 -5.82 24.53 -28.06
C PHE A 262 -4.44 24.15 -27.56
N ALA A 263 -3.75 25.11 -26.95
CA ALA A 263 -2.63 24.88 -26.04
C ALA A 263 -3.14 24.99 -24.59
N SER A 264 -2.51 24.27 -23.67
CA SER A 264 -2.76 24.43 -22.25
C SER A 264 -1.48 24.42 -21.42
N ILE A 265 -1.48 25.19 -20.34
CA ILE A 265 -0.42 25.21 -19.34
C ILE A 265 -1.10 25.13 -17.97
N ASP A 266 -0.61 24.26 -17.08
CA ASP A 266 -1.01 24.27 -15.68
C ASP A 266 0.23 24.31 -14.78
N ALA A 267 0.10 24.92 -13.61
CA ALA A 267 1.13 24.88 -12.57
C ALA A 267 0.49 24.91 -11.19
N GLY A 268 1.06 24.19 -10.24
CA GLY A 268 0.50 24.12 -8.90
C GLY A 268 1.48 23.62 -7.84
N ILE A 269 1.02 23.75 -6.60
CA ILE A 269 1.70 23.29 -5.40
C ILE A 269 0.65 22.84 -4.39
N GLU A 270 0.88 21.70 -3.75
CA GLU A 270 0.07 21.27 -2.62
C GLU A 270 0.90 20.55 -1.57
N GLY A 271 0.43 20.52 -0.33
CA GLY A 271 1.09 19.77 0.73
C GLY A 271 0.42 19.85 2.09
N VAL A 272 0.77 18.88 2.93
CA VAL A 272 0.55 18.86 4.37
C VAL A 272 1.39 19.97 5.02
N VAL A 273 0.74 21.09 5.34
CA VAL A 273 1.38 22.25 5.98
C VAL A 273 1.42 22.12 7.51
N TRP A 274 0.54 21.28 8.07
CA TRP A 274 0.49 20.99 9.50
C TRP A 274 -0.08 19.58 9.73
N GLU A 275 0.47 18.88 10.71
CA GLU A 275 0.09 17.52 11.07
C GLU A 275 0.44 17.28 12.54
N ARG A 276 -0.48 16.69 13.28
CA ARG A 276 -0.32 16.39 14.71
C ARG A 276 -1.30 15.32 15.16
N ASP A 277 -0.80 14.34 15.91
CA ASP A 277 -1.59 13.27 16.54
C ASP A 277 -2.46 12.52 15.52
N ARG A 278 -3.76 12.82 15.43
CA ARG A 278 -4.71 12.27 14.44
C ARG A 278 -5.27 13.32 13.46
N MET A 279 -4.67 14.51 13.39
CA MET A 279 -5.14 15.64 12.61
C MET A 279 -4.11 16.06 11.57
N ARG A 280 -4.58 16.40 10.36
CA ARG A 280 -3.78 16.82 9.22
C ARG A 280 -4.43 18.00 8.51
N LEU A 281 -3.64 18.99 8.10
CA LEU A 281 -4.06 20.09 7.23
C LEU A 281 -3.20 20.09 5.97
N GLN A 282 -3.83 19.78 4.84
CA GLN A 282 -3.27 19.96 3.51
C GLN A 282 -3.80 21.27 2.90
N LEU A 283 -2.92 22.05 2.29
CA LEU A 283 -3.29 23.18 1.44
C LEU A 283 -2.82 22.90 0.00
N GLY A 284 -3.48 23.52 -0.98
CA GLY A 284 -3.01 23.49 -2.36
C GLY A 284 -3.51 24.64 -3.20
N TYR A 285 -2.83 24.88 -4.31
CA TYR A 285 -3.12 25.90 -5.30
C TYR A 285 -2.76 25.39 -6.70
N ARG A 286 -3.59 25.68 -7.71
CA ARG A 286 -3.32 25.47 -9.13
C ARG A 286 -3.77 26.69 -9.93
N GLY A 287 -2.95 27.11 -10.89
CA GLY A 287 -3.38 27.94 -12.01
C GLY A 287 -3.44 27.11 -13.28
N ASP A 288 -4.46 27.32 -14.11
CA ASP A 288 -4.57 26.77 -15.46
C ASP A 288 -4.76 27.90 -16.47
N LEU A 289 -4.18 27.75 -17.65
CA LEU A 289 -4.46 28.55 -18.85
C LEU A 289 -4.76 27.62 -20.01
N ILE A 290 -5.86 27.86 -20.72
CA ILE A 290 -6.23 27.20 -21.97
C ILE A 290 -6.43 28.29 -23.02
N ALA A 291 -5.64 28.22 -24.11
CA ALA A 291 -5.70 29.15 -25.22
C ALA A 291 -6.01 28.40 -26.53
N HIS A 292 -7.10 28.77 -27.18
CA HIS A 292 -7.53 28.28 -28.48
C HIS A 292 -6.76 29.00 -29.59
N ARG A 293 -7.00 28.62 -30.84
CA ARG A 293 -6.27 29.13 -32.01
C ARG A 293 -7.09 30.11 -32.84
N HIS A 294 -8.41 29.94 -32.84
CA HIS A 294 -9.37 30.76 -33.55
C HIS A 294 -10.52 31.18 -32.62
N GLU A 295 -10.94 30.31 -31.69
CA GLU A 295 -12.00 30.56 -30.70
C GLU A 295 -11.47 31.32 -29.45
N SER A 296 -10.67 32.39 -29.65
CA SER A 296 -9.96 33.12 -28.58
C SER A 296 -10.88 33.70 -27.51
N ASP A 297 -12.09 34.07 -27.91
CA ASP A 297 -13.12 34.68 -27.07
C ASP A 297 -13.66 33.67 -26.02
N LEU A 298 -13.25 32.40 -26.14
CA LEU A 298 -13.54 31.29 -25.23
C LEU A 298 -12.28 30.78 -24.50
N ASP A 299 -11.16 31.52 -24.55
CA ASP A 299 -9.94 31.25 -23.76
C ASP A 299 -10.21 31.36 -22.26
N ILE A 300 -9.55 30.49 -21.47
CA ILE A 300 -9.88 30.29 -20.05
C ILE A 300 -8.61 30.37 -19.21
N GLU A 301 -8.58 31.31 -18.26
CA GLU A 301 -7.69 31.26 -17.10
C GLU A 301 -8.48 30.81 -15.86
N ALA A 302 -7.92 29.91 -15.06
CA ALA A 302 -8.50 29.45 -13.81
C ALA A 302 -7.49 29.49 -12.66
N SER A 303 -7.99 29.82 -11.46
CA SER A 303 -7.22 29.87 -10.21
C SER A 303 -8.00 29.10 -9.15
N ASP A 304 -7.52 27.89 -8.83
CA ASP A 304 -8.13 26.98 -7.85
C ASP A 304 -7.22 26.89 -6.60
N GLY A 305 -7.71 27.34 -5.45
CA GLY A 305 -7.11 27.10 -4.13
C GLY A 305 -7.96 26.13 -3.30
N TRP A 306 -7.32 25.24 -2.53
CA TRP A 306 -8.02 24.33 -1.63
C TRP A 306 -7.34 24.16 -0.27
N ALA A 307 -8.15 23.83 0.73
CA ALA A 307 -7.73 23.31 2.01
C ALA A 307 -8.43 21.96 2.26
N ILE A 308 -7.74 21.01 2.87
CA ILE A 308 -8.32 19.76 3.37
C ILE A 308 -7.85 19.60 4.81
N PHE A 309 -8.76 19.74 5.77
CA PHE A 309 -8.54 19.31 7.13
C PHE A 309 -9.06 17.88 7.29
N SER A 310 -8.19 16.94 7.68
CA SER A 310 -8.57 15.57 7.99
C SER A 310 -8.38 15.30 9.48
N TYR A 311 -9.32 14.55 10.08
CA TYR A 311 -9.25 14.06 11.46
C TYR A 311 -9.66 12.60 11.53
N ASP A 312 -8.73 11.74 11.94
CA ASP A 312 -9.01 10.32 12.14
C ASP A 312 -9.72 10.13 13.50
N LEU A 313 -11.00 9.78 13.47
CA LEU A 313 -11.79 9.47 14.67
C LEU A 313 -11.28 8.16 15.29
N THR A 314 -11.05 7.17 14.44
CA THR A 314 -10.45 5.87 14.74
C THR A 314 -9.72 5.35 13.51
N ASP A 315 -8.96 4.27 13.68
CA ASP A 315 -8.24 3.56 12.61
C ASP A 315 -9.18 2.96 11.53
N ARG A 316 -10.51 3.11 11.68
CA ARG A 316 -11.55 2.70 10.73
C ARG A 316 -12.44 3.85 10.24
N PHE A 317 -12.37 5.04 10.85
CA PHE A 317 -13.24 6.18 10.54
C PHE A 317 -12.49 7.51 10.56
N SER A 318 -12.63 8.30 9.50
CA SER A 318 -12.06 9.65 9.46
C SER A 318 -13.00 10.68 8.83
N LEU A 319 -12.88 11.92 9.30
CA LEU A 319 -13.60 13.08 8.80
C LEU A 319 -12.65 13.90 7.94
N ASP A 320 -13.09 14.27 6.75
CA ASP A 320 -12.47 15.31 5.94
C ASP A 320 -13.38 16.53 5.91
N LEU A 321 -12.79 17.72 5.98
CA LEU A 321 -13.42 18.98 5.62
C LEU A 321 -12.58 19.60 4.51
N ARG A 322 -13.03 19.43 3.25
CA ARG A 322 -12.45 20.14 2.12
C ARG A 322 -13.12 21.51 1.98
N SER A 323 -12.32 22.53 1.72
CA SER A 323 -12.78 23.85 1.27
C SER A 323 -12.11 24.19 -0.05
N ASP A 324 -12.87 24.72 -1.01
CA ASP A 324 -12.40 25.14 -2.33
C ASP A 324 -12.72 26.62 -2.56
N LEU A 325 -11.78 27.33 -3.19
CA LEU A 325 -11.93 28.70 -3.70
C LEU A 325 -11.49 28.68 -5.15
N SER A 326 -12.38 28.98 -6.08
CA SER A 326 -12.12 28.93 -7.52
C SER A 326 -12.51 30.25 -8.18
N TYR A 327 -11.59 30.83 -8.95
CA TYR A 327 -11.85 31.96 -9.85
C TYR A 327 -11.61 31.52 -11.29
N VAL A 328 -12.42 32.03 -12.20
CA VAL A 328 -12.30 31.81 -13.65
C VAL A 328 -12.46 33.13 -14.37
N TRP A 329 -11.58 33.33 -15.34
CA TRP A 329 -11.62 34.40 -16.34
C TRP A 329 -11.89 33.79 -17.72
N VAL A 330 -12.57 34.57 -18.57
CA VAL A 330 -12.86 34.21 -19.97
C VAL A 330 -12.52 35.43 -20.82
N ASP A 331 -11.74 35.25 -21.89
CA ASP A 331 -11.09 36.34 -22.65
C ASP A 331 -10.51 37.44 -21.73
N TRP A 332 -9.76 37.02 -20.72
CA TRP A 332 -9.12 37.87 -19.71
C TRP A 332 -10.08 38.68 -18.81
N GLU A 333 -11.38 38.72 -19.09
CA GLU A 333 -12.39 39.31 -18.23
C GLU A 333 -12.74 38.39 -17.06
N SER A 334 -13.01 38.99 -15.90
CA SER A 334 -13.44 38.22 -14.72
C SER A 334 -14.82 37.63 -14.99
N PHE A 335 -14.94 36.29 -14.95
CA PHE A 335 -16.16 35.61 -15.35
C PHE A 335 -16.91 35.02 -14.15
N ARG A 336 -16.25 34.24 -13.28
CA ARG A 336 -16.91 33.52 -12.18
C ARG A 336 -16.02 33.37 -10.93
N ARG A 337 -16.59 33.57 -9.74
CA ARG A 337 -16.08 33.03 -8.46
C ARG A 337 -16.92 31.84 -7.99
N SER A 338 -16.30 30.95 -7.23
CA SER A 338 -16.97 29.87 -6.49
C SER A 338 -16.27 29.62 -5.16
N ILE A 339 -17.05 29.50 -4.09
CA ILE A 339 -16.58 29.07 -2.76
C ILE A 339 -17.35 27.81 -2.39
N ALA A 340 -16.67 26.73 -2.04
CA ALA A 340 -17.31 25.49 -1.65
C ALA A 340 -16.72 24.88 -0.38
N VAL A 341 -17.55 24.14 0.35
CA VAL A 341 -17.19 23.40 1.55
C VAL A 341 -17.82 22.00 1.47
N GLU A 342 -17.03 20.97 1.73
CA GLU A 342 -17.38 19.57 1.60
C GLU A 342 -16.91 18.76 2.82
N PRO A 343 -17.72 18.70 3.90
CA PRO A 343 -17.59 17.65 4.90
C PRO A 343 -17.82 16.26 4.30
N ALA A 344 -16.93 15.32 4.62
CA ALA A 344 -17.03 13.92 4.26
C ALA A 344 -16.65 13.01 5.44
N LEU A 345 -17.33 11.88 5.55
CA LEU A 345 -16.97 10.77 6.42
C LEU A 345 -16.42 9.63 5.55
N ARG A 346 -15.20 9.17 5.83
CA ARG A 346 -14.63 7.93 5.31
C ARG A 346 -14.77 6.82 6.34
N PHE A 347 -15.24 5.66 5.91
CA PHE A 347 -15.31 4.42 6.69
C PHE A 347 -14.58 3.30 5.97
N PHE A 348 -13.58 2.71 6.62
CA PHE A 348 -12.78 1.61 6.10
C PHE A 348 -13.37 0.27 6.53
N ALA A 349 -14.24 -0.32 5.70
CA ALA A 349 -14.79 -1.67 5.91
C ALA A 349 -13.69 -2.73 5.89
N ARG A 350 -12.64 -2.52 5.08
CA ARG A 350 -11.35 -3.22 5.10
C ARG A 350 -10.25 -2.23 4.69
N ASP A 351 -8.99 -2.66 4.78
CA ASP A 351 -7.83 -1.83 4.43
C ASP A 351 -7.74 -1.56 2.91
N ASP A 352 -8.41 -2.38 2.10
CA ASP A 352 -8.55 -2.23 0.65
C ASP A 352 -9.92 -1.70 0.21
N LEU A 353 -10.87 -1.46 1.13
CA LEU A 353 -12.28 -1.23 0.83
C LEU A 353 -12.87 -0.17 1.76
N TYR A 354 -13.10 1.05 1.26
CA TYR A 354 -13.65 2.15 2.04
C TYR A 354 -14.82 2.85 1.36
N THR A 355 -15.79 3.26 2.16
CA THR A 355 -16.97 4.03 1.76
C THR A 355 -16.74 5.49 2.16
N ARG A 356 -17.06 6.43 1.27
CA ARG A 356 -17.04 7.87 1.52
C ARG A 356 -18.45 8.43 1.39
N VAL A 357 -19.01 8.97 2.46
CA VAL A 357 -20.28 9.72 2.45
C VAL A 357 -19.96 11.20 2.60
N PHE A 358 -20.50 12.06 1.74
CA PHE A 358 -20.19 13.49 1.75
C PHE A 358 -21.39 14.36 1.41
N TYR A 359 -21.31 15.62 1.84
CA TYR A 359 -22.20 16.70 1.42
C TYR A 359 -21.35 17.89 1.03
N ARG A 360 -21.48 18.37 -0.21
CA ARG A 360 -20.83 19.57 -0.71
C ARG A 360 -21.87 20.68 -0.82
N TYR A 361 -21.58 21.84 -0.25
CA TYR A 361 -22.25 23.11 -0.52
C TYR A 361 -21.29 24.01 -1.26
N ALA A 362 -21.75 24.68 -2.32
CA ALA A 362 -21.00 25.70 -3.05
C ALA A 362 -21.86 26.93 -3.32
N GLU A 363 -21.31 28.11 -3.05
CA GLU A 363 -21.84 29.39 -3.53
C GLU A 363 -21.07 29.77 -4.80
N ARG A 364 -21.81 30.09 -5.87
CA ARG A 364 -21.28 30.59 -7.15
C ARG A 364 -21.71 32.03 -7.33
N GLY A 365 -20.84 32.84 -7.93
CA GLY A 365 -21.22 34.15 -8.44
C GLY A 365 -20.49 34.51 -9.73
N PHE A 366 -21.17 35.17 -10.64
CA PHE A 366 -20.69 35.59 -11.95
C PHE A 366 -20.42 37.09 -11.95
N PHE A 367 -19.29 37.51 -12.50
CA PHE A 367 -18.88 38.92 -12.53
C PHE A 367 -19.38 39.63 -13.79
N THR A 368 -19.30 38.94 -14.93
CA THR A 368 -19.97 39.30 -16.19
C THR A 368 -21.21 38.44 -16.36
N LYS A 369 -22.29 39.01 -16.92
CA LYS A 369 -23.45 38.22 -17.34
C LYS A 369 -23.11 37.51 -18.65
N PRO A 370 -23.57 36.26 -18.88
CA PRO A 370 -23.33 35.57 -20.15
C PRO A 370 -23.80 36.41 -21.35
N THR A 371 -22.85 36.82 -22.18
CA THR A 371 -23.08 37.24 -23.56
C THR A 371 -23.20 36.01 -24.46
N GLY A 372 -23.81 36.17 -25.63
CA GLY A 372 -23.67 35.17 -26.69
C GLY A 372 -22.32 35.28 -27.39
N ILE A 373 -21.87 34.19 -28.02
CA ILE A 373 -20.63 34.14 -28.82
C ILE A 373 -20.55 35.27 -29.88
N ASP A 374 -21.69 35.70 -30.45
CA ASP A 374 -21.77 36.85 -31.36
C ASP A 374 -21.55 38.23 -30.68
N GLY A 375 -21.02 38.27 -29.45
CA GLY A 375 -20.90 39.49 -28.63
C GLY A 375 -22.24 40.11 -28.21
N THR A 376 -23.34 39.36 -28.31
CA THR A 376 -24.70 39.88 -28.09
C THR A 376 -25.06 39.91 -26.61
N GLU A 377 -25.51 41.07 -26.11
CA GLU A 377 -26.20 41.15 -24.83
C GLU A 377 -27.53 40.39 -24.91
N LEU A 378 -27.60 39.26 -24.22
CA LEU A 378 -28.80 38.44 -24.13
C LEU A 378 -29.82 39.12 -23.21
N THR A 379 -30.69 39.93 -23.82
CA THR A 379 -31.66 40.79 -23.11
C THR A 379 -32.95 40.03 -22.81
N GLY A 380 -33.09 39.59 -21.56
CA GLY A 380 -34.23 38.83 -21.05
C GLY A 380 -34.29 38.81 -19.52
N GLN A 381 -35.26 38.09 -18.95
CA GLN A 381 -35.32 37.92 -17.49
C GLN A 381 -34.32 36.86 -17.02
N SER A 382 -33.22 37.34 -16.44
CA SER A 382 -32.33 36.59 -15.56
C SER A 382 -31.57 35.40 -16.17
N LEU A 383 -30.53 35.72 -16.94
CA LEU A 383 -29.31 34.88 -17.05
C LEU A 383 -28.43 34.93 -15.78
N ASP A 384 -28.96 35.47 -14.69
CA ASP A 384 -28.28 35.50 -13.41
C ASP A 384 -28.15 34.07 -12.88
N ARG A 385 -26.92 33.64 -12.63
CA ARG A 385 -26.60 32.24 -12.27
C ARG A 385 -25.83 32.17 -10.95
N ASP A 386 -25.86 33.29 -10.22
CA ASP A 386 -25.47 33.39 -8.83
C ASP A 386 -26.42 32.55 -7.97
N GLY A 387 -25.87 31.92 -6.94
CA GLY A 387 -26.63 31.05 -6.05
C GLY A 387 -25.86 29.83 -5.57
N LYS A 388 -26.61 28.77 -5.25
CA LYS A 388 -26.18 27.71 -4.32
C LYS A 388 -26.30 26.35 -4.99
N VAL A 389 -25.20 25.62 -5.04
CA VAL A 389 -25.14 24.23 -5.53
C VAL A 389 -24.90 23.29 -4.37
N GLN A 390 -25.77 22.31 -4.22
CA GLN A 390 -25.69 21.26 -3.22
C GLN A 390 -25.45 19.92 -3.93
N LEU A 391 -24.54 19.10 -3.38
CA LEU A 391 -24.24 17.76 -3.89
C LEU A 391 -24.02 16.81 -2.71
N THR A 392 -25.03 15.98 -2.43
CA THR A 392 -24.92 14.88 -1.47
C THR A 392 -24.48 13.62 -2.21
N GLY A 393 -23.54 12.85 -1.67
CA GLY A 393 -23.05 11.65 -2.35
C GLY A 393 -22.50 10.55 -1.45
N ILE A 394 -22.51 9.34 -2.00
CA ILE A 394 -21.82 8.16 -1.49
C ILE A 394 -20.93 7.59 -2.60
N ASP A 395 -19.64 7.46 -2.33
CA ASP A 395 -18.67 6.74 -3.18
C ASP A 395 -18.19 5.49 -2.45
N GLN A 396 -18.23 4.33 -3.09
CA GLN A 396 -17.55 3.11 -2.65
C GLN A 396 -16.25 2.96 -3.42
N TYR A 397 -15.13 2.89 -2.70
CA TYR A 397 -13.80 2.63 -3.24
C TYR A 397 -13.34 1.22 -2.90
N TRP A 398 -12.70 0.55 -3.86
CA TRP A 398 -11.99 -0.72 -3.70
C TRP A 398 -10.62 -0.63 -4.37
N ILE A 399 -9.55 -0.98 -3.65
CA ILE A 399 -8.15 -0.85 -4.08
C ILE A 399 -7.50 -2.24 -4.00
N PRO A 400 -7.76 -3.14 -4.97
CA PRO A 400 -7.30 -4.52 -4.91
C PRO A 400 -5.78 -4.64 -4.72
N PRO A 401 -5.31 -5.75 -4.10
CA PRO A 401 -3.90 -6.12 -4.12
C PRO A 401 -3.32 -6.13 -5.54
N ASP A 402 -2.03 -5.85 -5.66
CA ASP A 402 -1.34 -5.97 -6.95
C ASP A 402 -1.31 -7.44 -7.38
N PHE A 403 -1.83 -7.70 -8.58
CA PHE A 403 -1.97 -9.04 -9.16
C PHE A 403 -0.80 -9.40 -10.10
N ARG A 404 0.09 -8.47 -10.45
CA ARG A 404 1.14 -8.66 -11.48
C ARG A 404 2.48 -7.98 -11.22
N GLY A 405 2.64 -7.26 -10.12
CA GLY A 405 3.84 -6.45 -9.84
C GLY A 405 3.90 -5.17 -10.69
N TRP A 406 2.74 -4.62 -11.05
CA TRP A 406 2.62 -3.42 -11.90
C TRP A 406 2.16 -2.17 -11.10
N GLY A 407 1.82 -2.33 -9.82
CA GLY A 407 1.13 -1.36 -8.98
C GLY A 407 -0.31 -1.76 -8.68
N ARG A 408 -0.93 -1.13 -7.67
CA ARG A 408 -2.35 -1.33 -7.35
C ARG A 408 -3.24 -0.49 -8.28
N GLY A 409 -4.30 -1.11 -8.80
CA GLY A 409 -5.42 -0.41 -9.42
C GLY A 409 -6.45 0.03 -8.37
N TYR A 410 -7.55 0.66 -8.83
CA TYR A 410 -8.72 0.92 -8.00
C TYR A 410 -10.02 0.89 -8.81
N LEU A 411 -11.12 0.60 -8.13
CA LEU A 411 -12.49 0.77 -8.61
C LEU A 411 -13.20 1.76 -7.68
N ARG A 412 -13.93 2.72 -8.27
CA ARG A 412 -14.85 3.62 -7.56
C ARG A 412 -16.22 3.50 -8.20
N ALA A 413 -17.25 3.21 -7.43
CA ALA A 413 -18.65 3.38 -7.84
C ALA A 413 -19.30 4.42 -6.92
N GLY A 414 -20.04 5.38 -7.49
CA GLY A 414 -20.64 6.46 -6.71
C GLY A 414 -22.05 6.82 -7.16
N LEU A 415 -22.91 7.15 -6.19
CA LEU A 415 -24.26 7.66 -6.39
C LEU A 415 -24.40 8.99 -5.64
N ARG A 416 -25.00 9.99 -6.29
CA ARG A 416 -25.10 11.35 -5.76
C ARG A 416 -26.41 12.00 -6.19
N TYR A 417 -26.74 13.10 -5.54
CA TYR A 417 -27.87 13.95 -5.88
C TYR A 417 -27.45 15.41 -5.88
N ARG A 418 -27.65 16.11 -7.00
CA ARG A 418 -27.43 17.54 -7.16
C ARG A 418 -28.73 18.31 -6.93
N SER A 419 -28.65 19.49 -6.34
CA SER A 419 -29.68 20.54 -6.39
C SER A 419 -29.00 21.89 -6.59
N GLU A 420 -29.51 22.75 -7.46
CA GLU A 420 -29.08 24.14 -7.67
C GLU A 420 -30.25 25.09 -7.39
N ASP A 421 -30.04 26.10 -6.53
CA ASP A 421 -30.95 27.21 -6.18
C ASP A 421 -30.28 28.53 -6.55
N VAL A 422 -30.70 29.14 -7.67
CA VAL A 422 -30.05 30.28 -8.31
C VAL A 422 -31.03 31.40 -8.66
N ASP A 423 -30.54 32.63 -8.78
CA ASP A 423 -31.40 33.82 -8.93
C ASP A 423 -32.12 33.88 -10.30
N GLY A 424 -31.53 33.31 -11.35
CA GLY A 424 -32.17 33.03 -12.64
C GLY A 424 -32.95 31.72 -12.59
N LYS A 425 -34.21 31.80 -12.17
CA LYS A 425 -35.06 30.64 -11.83
C LYS A 425 -35.40 29.67 -12.98
N GLU A 426 -35.00 29.94 -14.23
CA GLU A 426 -34.97 28.92 -15.30
C GLU A 426 -33.80 27.92 -15.18
N TYR A 427 -32.87 28.15 -14.25
CA TYR A 427 -31.71 27.29 -13.98
C TYR A 427 -31.77 26.56 -12.63
N ASP A 428 -32.80 26.82 -11.81
CA ASP A 428 -33.14 25.97 -10.67
C ASP A 428 -33.34 24.54 -11.16
N SER A 429 -32.60 23.59 -10.58
CA SER A 429 -32.52 22.24 -11.13
C SER A 429 -32.04 21.21 -10.13
N HIS A 430 -32.44 19.95 -10.34
CA HIS A 430 -32.13 18.85 -9.44
C HIS A 430 -32.00 17.51 -10.18
N GLY A 431 -31.23 16.57 -9.62
CA GLY A 431 -31.23 15.21 -10.16
C GLY A 431 -30.11 14.28 -9.70
N PRO A 432 -30.23 12.98 -10.03
CA PRO A 432 -29.26 11.95 -9.68
C PRO A 432 -28.02 11.96 -10.57
N ILE A 433 -26.88 11.65 -9.98
CA ILE A 433 -25.60 11.42 -10.67
C ILE A 433 -25.08 10.03 -10.31
N ALA A 434 -24.69 9.26 -11.33
CA ALA A 434 -23.95 8.01 -11.18
C ALA A 434 -22.53 8.17 -11.72
N VAL A 435 -21.54 7.62 -11.01
CA VAL A 435 -20.12 7.68 -11.35
C VAL A 435 -19.49 6.30 -11.26
N LEU A 436 -18.66 5.94 -12.23
CA LEU A 436 -17.88 4.70 -12.23
C LEU A 436 -16.45 5.02 -12.72
N THR A 437 -15.45 4.91 -11.85
CA THR A 437 -14.03 5.05 -12.23
C THR A 437 -13.31 3.71 -12.08
N LEU A 438 -12.59 3.28 -13.12
CA LEU A 438 -11.67 2.17 -13.08
C LEU A 438 -10.23 2.67 -13.35
N GLY A 439 -9.38 2.62 -12.34
CA GLY A 439 -7.94 2.86 -12.44
C GLY A 439 -7.16 1.56 -12.55
N LEU A 440 -6.39 1.39 -13.62
CA LEU A 440 -5.58 0.21 -13.91
C LEU A 440 -4.10 0.58 -13.93
N ALA A 441 -3.33 -0.04 -13.03
CA ALA A 441 -1.89 -0.09 -13.14
C ALA A 441 -1.50 -1.00 -14.34
N LEU A 442 -0.57 -0.53 -15.16
CA LEU A 442 -0.16 -1.15 -16.42
C LEU A 442 1.37 -1.25 -16.49
N PRO A 443 1.91 -2.13 -17.37
CA PRO A 443 3.35 -2.31 -17.51
C PRO A 443 4.12 -1.01 -17.78
N TYR A 444 5.41 -1.01 -17.44
CA TYR A 444 6.35 0.08 -17.71
C TYR A 444 5.95 1.42 -17.05
N GLU A 445 5.53 1.43 -15.78
CA GLU A 445 5.12 2.65 -15.05
C GLU A 445 3.99 3.44 -15.76
N SER A 446 3.03 2.68 -16.33
CA SER A 446 1.86 3.24 -17.01
C SER A 446 0.63 3.11 -16.10
N PHE A 447 -0.31 4.06 -16.19
CA PHE A 447 -1.57 4.02 -15.46
C PHE A 447 -2.72 4.49 -16.34
N LEU A 448 -3.77 3.69 -16.46
CA LEU A 448 -4.96 3.99 -17.26
C LEU A 448 -6.15 4.24 -16.32
N THR A 449 -6.75 5.42 -16.41
CA THR A 449 -8.02 5.74 -15.77
C THR A 449 -9.13 5.76 -16.81
N LEU A 450 -10.24 5.09 -16.50
CA LEU A 450 -11.49 5.13 -17.25
C LEU A 450 -12.58 5.70 -16.32
N ASP A 451 -13.07 6.91 -16.59
CA ASP A 451 -14.19 7.51 -15.86
C ASP A 451 -15.47 7.47 -16.71
N GLY A 452 -16.55 6.95 -16.14
CA GLY A 452 -17.92 7.14 -16.61
C GLY A 452 -18.70 8.05 -15.66
N TRP A 453 -19.42 9.01 -16.22
CA TRP A 453 -20.34 9.92 -15.51
C TRP A 453 -21.68 9.91 -16.24
N TYR A 454 -22.76 9.77 -15.48
CA TYR A 454 -24.13 9.93 -15.97
C TYR A 454 -24.89 10.84 -15.00
N GLU A 455 -25.55 11.86 -15.53
CA GLU A 455 -26.33 12.84 -14.77
C GLU A 455 -27.66 13.06 -15.50
N GLN A 456 -28.78 12.76 -14.84
CA GLN A 456 -30.08 13.28 -15.26
C GLN A 456 -30.31 14.55 -14.47
N ARG A 457 -30.77 15.61 -15.14
CA ARG A 457 -31.04 16.90 -14.52
C ARG A 457 -32.37 17.47 -15.02
N ASN A 458 -33.31 17.52 -14.09
CA ASN A 458 -34.62 18.15 -14.26
C ASN A 458 -34.47 19.61 -13.84
N PHE A 459 -35.09 20.53 -14.57
CA PHE A 459 -35.17 21.95 -14.23
C PHE A 459 -36.58 22.27 -13.75
N ASP A 460 -36.70 23.17 -12.78
CA ASP A 460 -37.98 23.50 -12.14
C ASP A 460 -38.88 24.43 -13.00
N GLN A 461 -38.41 24.85 -14.18
CA GLN A 461 -39.12 25.75 -15.11
C GLN A 461 -38.77 25.46 -16.59
N PRO A 462 -39.56 25.98 -17.56
CA PRO A 462 -39.23 25.96 -18.98
C PRO A 462 -38.07 26.90 -19.34
N SER A 463 -37.26 26.50 -20.31
CA SER A 463 -36.24 27.34 -20.95
C SER A 463 -36.87 28.57 -21.63
N GLN A 464 -36.32 29.77 -21.41
CA GLN A 464 -36.77 31.00 -22.08
C GLN A 464 -36.65 30.95 -23.61
N PHE A 465 -35.77 30.08 -24.14
CA PHE A 465 -35.52 29.95 -25.58
C PHE A 465 -36.52 29.05 -26.31
N GLU A 466 -37.07 28.04 -25.65
CA GLU A 466 -38.09 27.13 -26.21
C GLU A 466 -39.21 26.81 -25.20
N PRO A 467 -39.91 27.81 -24.62
CA PRO A 467 -40.83 27.59 -23.49
C PRO A 467 -42.04 26.70 -23.84
N ALA A 468 -42.34 26.52 -25.13
CA ALA A 468 -43.35 25.58 -25.62
C ALA A 468 -42.98 24.09 -25.44
N LYS A 469 -41.74 23.77 -25.02
CA LYS A 469 -41.31 22.41 -24.67
C LYS A 469 -41.76 21.98 -23.27
N GLY A 470 -42.21 22.91 -22.43
CA GLY A 470 -42.40 22.68 -21.00
C GLY A 470 -41.07 22.73 -20.24
N ASP A 471 -41.09 22.21 -19.01
CA ASP A 471 -39.92 22.19 -18.13
C ASP A 471 -38.76 21.41 -18.75
N ARG A 472 -37.52 21.85 -18.52
CA ARG A 472 -36.35 21.27 -19.18
C ARG A 472 -35.90 19.97 -18.49
N ASP A 473 -35.62 18.93 -19.26
CA ASP A 473 -34.95 17.69 -18.80
C ASP A 473 -33.72 17.46 -19.68
N ASP A 474 -32.58 17.31 -19.02
CA ASP A 474 -31.27 17.07 -19.62
C ASP A 474 -30.68 15.75 -19.15
N THR A 475 -30.12 14.99 -20.09
CA THR A 475 -29.29 13.82 -19.81
C THR A 475 -27.86 14.06 -20.29
N ILE A 476 -26.91 14.06 -19.34
CA ILE A 476 -25.51 14.34 -19.57
C ILE A 476 -24.69 13.07 -19.31
N SER A 477 -24.14 12.50 -20.37
CA SER A 477 -23.23 11.34 -20.30
C SER A 477 -21.81 11.78 -20.63
N ARG A 478 -20.82 11.40 -19.82
CA ARG A 478 -19.40 11.65 -20.10
C ARG A 478 -18.57 10.39 -19.93
N ILE A 479 -17.63 10.19 -20.84
CA ILE A 479 -16.62 9.13 -20.79
C ILE A 479 -15.26 9.79 -20.90
N ARG A 480 -14.38 9.57 -19.92
CA ARG A 480 -12.98 9.99 -19.97
C ARG A 480 -12.07 8.77 -19.99
N ILE A 481 -11.10 8.79 -20.89
CA ILE A 481 -9.97 7.87 -20.93
C ILE A 481 -8.72 8.71 -20.69
N LEU A 482 -7.90 8.32 -19.71
CA LEU A 482 -6.65 9.00 -19.39
C LEU A 482 -5.53 7.95 -19.22
N LEU A 483 -4.54 7.99 -20.10
CA LEU A 483 -3.34 7.16 -20.03
C LEU A 483 -2.16 8.02 -19.59
N ARG A 484 -1.74 7.87 -18.33
CA ARG A 484 -0.49 8.42 -17.82
C ARG A 484 0.64 7.43 -18.05
N ARG A 485 1.81 7.94 -18.47
CA ARG A 485 3.05 7.18 -18.57
C ARG A 485 4.18 7.94 -17.89
N GLN A 486 4.80 7.33 -16.88
CA GLN A 486 6.02 7.86 -16.28
C GLN A 486 7.21 7.73 -17.26
N LEU A 487 8.01 8.79 -17.39
CA LEU A 487 9.17 8.85 -18.28
C LEU A 487 10.48 8.95 -17.47
N THR A 488 10.45 9.68 -16.35
CA THR A 488 11.50 9.72 -15.31
C THR A 488 10.85 9.89 -13.94
N ARG A 489 11.60 9.78 -12.84
CA ARG A 489 11.10 10.05 -11.47
C ARG A 489 10.36 11.41 -11.31
N ARG A 490 10.65 12.40 -12.17
CA ARG A 490 10.00 13.72 -12.16
C ARG A 490 9.11 14.03 -13.36
N VAL A 491 9.27 13.34 -14.49
CA VAL A 491 8.55 13.64 -15.74
C VAL A 491 7.59 12.52 -16.09
N HIS A 492 6.34 12.88 -16.39
CA HIS A 492 5.38 11.97 -17.00
C HIS A 492 4.67 12.64 -18.18
N VAL A 493 4.17 11.82 -19.10
CA VAL A 493 3.27 12.25 -20.17
C VAL A 493 1.88 11.69 -19.89
N THR A 494 0.84 12.47 -20.17
CA THR A 494 -0.56 12.08 -20.05
C THR A 494 -1.23 12.31 -21.39
N ALA A 495 -1.80 11.26 -21.98
CA ALA A 495 -2.73 11.36 -23.08
C ALA A 495 -4.15 11.20 -22.53
N SER A 496 -5.07 12.07 -22.92
CA SER A 496 -6.47 11.96 -22.50
C SER A 496 -7.46 12.23 -23.63
N TRP A 497 -8.61 11.58 -23.53
CA TRP A 497 -9.78 11.78 -24.37
C TRP A 497 -11.01 11.88 -23.47
N LEU A 498 -11.81 12.93 -23.65
CA LEU A 498 -13.06 13.18 -22.95
C LEU A 498 -14.16 13.34 -23.99
N TYR A 499 -15.08 12.38 -24.02
CA TYR A 499 -16.35 12.50 -24.73
C TYR A 499 -17.44 12.97 -23.78
N THR A 500 -18.26 13.91 -24.24
CA THR A 500 -19.51 14.34 -23.61
C THR A 500 -20.62 14.25 -24.64
N HIS A 501 -21.68 13.53 -24.29
CA HIS A 501 -22.98 13.59 -24.94
C HIS A 501 -23.94 14.34 -24.01
N TRP A 502 -24.53 15.42 -24.52
CA TRP A 502 -25.55 16.20 -23.82
C TRP A 502 -26.82 16.16 -24.66
N SER A 503 -27.87 15.55 -24.13
CA SER A 503 -29.19 15.61 -24.77
C SER A 503 -30.19 16.32 -23.89
N SER A 504 -31.11 17.06 -24.52
CA SER A 504 -32.09 17.92 -23.86
C SER A 504 -33.39 17.93 -24.66
N ASN A 505 -34.53 18.08 -23.98
CA ASN A 505 -35.80 18.36 -24.65
C ASN A 505 -35.83 19.74 -25.35
N VAL A 506 -34.90 20.63 -25.01
CA VAL A 506 -34.64 21.94 -25.65
C VAL A 506 -33.40 21.80 -26.55
N GLY A 507 -33.61 21.75 -27.87
CA GLY A 507 -32.60 21.31 -28.84
C GLY A 507 -31.38 22.24 -28.97
N LEU A 508 -31.50 23.48 -28.51
CA LEU A 508 -30.38 24.42 -28.43
C LEU A 508 -29.26 23.95 -27.47
N TYR A 509 -29.60 23.16 -26.45
CA TYR A 509 -28.64 22.56 -25.50
C TYR A 509 -28.16 21.16 -25.90
N ASP A 510 -28.69 20.58 -26.98
CA ASP A 510 -28.28 19.24 -27.45
C ASP A 510 -26.96 19.33 -28.25
N PHE A 511 -25.95 18.57 -27.81
CA PHE A 511 -24.63 18.50 -28.45
C PHE A 511 -23.80 17.27 -28.09
N ASP A 512 -22.91 16.89 -29.02
CA ASP A 512 -21.74 16.06 -28.78
C ASP A 512 -20.47 16.91 -28.69
N ARG A 513 -19.50 16.51 -27.84
CA ARG A 513 -18.16 17.11 -27.73
C ARG A 513 -17.11 16.05 -27.45
N SER A 514 -16.02 16.04 -28.21
CA SER A 514 -14.81 15.24 -27.93
C SER A 514 -13.61 16.15 -27.75
N VAL A 515 -13.01 16.14 -26.57
CA VAL A 515 -11.75 16.83 -26.26
C VAL A 515 -10.63 15.78 -26.20
N THR A 516 -9.55 16.00 -26.93
CA THR A 516 -8.32 15.18 -26.87
C THR A 516 -7.15 16.06 -26.45
N ASP A 517 -6.38 15.65 -25.45
CA ASP A 517 -5.25 16.41 -24.88
C ASP A 517 -4.02 15.49 -24.73
N LEU A 518 -2.84 16.01 -25.08
CA LEU A 518 -1.55 15.39 -24.79
C LEU A 518 -0.69 16.38 -23.99
N ARG A 519 -0.33 15.99 -22.77
CA ARG A 519 0.30 16.87 -21.77
C ARG A 519 1.58 16.26 -21.22
N LEU A 520 2.63 17.06 -21.14
CA LEU A 520 3.89 16.74 -20.47
C LEU A 520 3.91 17.47 -19.12
N THR A 521 4.10 16.73 -18.03
CA THR A 521 4.12 17.27 -16.66
C THR A 521 5.45 16.98 -15.99
N TYR A 522 6.09 18.03 -15.47
CA TYR A 522 7.22 17.94 -14.55
C TYR A 522 6.72 18.15 -13.12
N ARG A 523 7.06 17.22 -12.22
CA ARG A 523 6.80 17.29 -10.78
C ARG A 523 8.12 17.38 -10.02
N TYR A 524 8.23 18.30 -9.07
CA TYR A 524 9.43 18.56 -8.26
C TYR A 524 9.58 17.62 -7.07
#